data_AF-A0A3B8M456-F1
#
_entry.id   AF-A0A3B8M456-F1
#
_cell.length_a   1.000
_cell.length_b   1.000
_cell.length_c   1.000
_cell.angle_alpha   90.00
_cell.angle_beta   90.00
_cell.angle_gamma   90.00
#
_symmetry.space_group_name_H-M   'P 1'
#
loop_
_entity.id
_entity.type
_entity.pdbx_description
1 polymer ?
#
loop_
_entity_poly.entity_id
_entity_poly.type
_entity_poly.pdbx_seq_one_letter_code
_entity_poly.pdbx_strand_id
1 'polypeptide(L)'
;MNHFPQPSLVQNLSILLVAMLTAQPLSAAPPPAPPATVDFQFRDGDRVVMIGNTLVERAQAYGHLETAIVARLSGIRLTFRNLGWSGDTVRAESRGIFDPPAKGYQRMLDHVARLKPTVLVLGYGSNESFSGDEGIPEFLARYRKLISDLRKRSGPGTRVVILSIPPQQRPGLRRLNTAVSGTSKFTRSELDIPTERNRQIARYNTALANFALGDGHAHLDLNAPFQKLWDKPRRQFRLLFTVDGRALNSEGYRVATRGVLAQLFPTSTLAVQLKRGQPPQVTGPLATGGATYQKRRLEFSSRFGPFVLQVQGLRRGRYTLRIDGDNFGDHTAEEFAAGIAPQFDEPGDKHAALRRAVIAKNRLYFHRWRPQNTTYLFGFRKREQGNNATEVAEFEKLVAIQEAEIDRLKAKVLHRITIEPGR
;
A
#
# COMPACT_ATOMS: atom_id res chain seq x y z
N MET A 1 -34.50 16.31 -84.43
CA MET A 1 -34.50 17.74 -84.07
C MET A 1 -34.46 17.83 -82.55
N ASN A 2 -33.27 17.88 -81.98
CA ASN A 2 -32.54 19.11 -81.62
C ASN A 2 -33.04 19.67 -80.28
N HIS A 3 -32.30 19.42 -79.20
CA HIS A 3 -31.47 20.45 -78.56
C HIS A 3 -30.88 19.95 -77.24
N PHE A 4 -29.56 19.72 -77.25
CA PHE A 4 -28.72 19.92 -76.07
C PHE A 4 -28.41 21.41 -75.92
N PRO A 5 -28.26 21.89 -74.68
CA PRO A 5 -27.36 23.00 -74.39
C PRO A 5 -26.35 22.66 -73.28
N GLN A 6 -25.06 22.80 -73.59
CA GLN A 6 -24.02 23.38 -72.72
C GLN A 6 -24.14 24.92 -72.84
N PRO A 7 -23.60 25.82 -71.96
CA PRO A 7 -22.31 25.76 -71.23
C PRO A 7 -22.42 26.31 -69.76
N SER A 8 -21.41 26.42 -68.89
CA SER A 8 -20.20 27.25 -69.01
C SER A 8 -19.31 27.12 -67.76
N LEU A 9 -18.00 27.24 -68.01
CA LEU A 9 -16.95 27.40 -67.00
C LEU A 9 -17.12 28.71 -66.22
N VAL A 10 -16.99 28.62 -64.89
CA VAL A 10 -16.49 29.73 -64.07
C VAL A 10 -15.36 29.18 -63.19
N GLN A 11 -14.16 29.72 -63.44
CA GLN A 11 -12.95 29.52 -62.65
C GLN A 11 -13.16 30.07 -61.24
N ASN A 12 -12.81 29.30 -60.21
CA ASN A 12 -12.51 29.84 -58.88
C ASN A 12 -11.09 29.44 -58.50
N LEU A 13 -10.26 30.47 -58.30
CA LEU A 13 -8.89 30.42 -57.80
C LEU A 13 -8.83 29.71 -56.44
N SER A 14 -8.06 28.63 -56.35
CA SER A 14 -7.59 28.09 -55.07
C SER A 14 -6.32 28.83 -54.65
N ILE A 15 -6.45 29.82 -53.77
CA ILE A 15 -5.33 30.41 -53.04
C ILE A 15 -4.86 29.39 -51.99
N LEU A 16 -3.71 28.75 -52.23
CA LEU A 16 -3.02 27.91 -51.24
C LEU A 16 -2.41 28.83 -50.17
N LEU A 17 -3.09 28.99 -49.05
CA LEU A 17 -2.51 29.61 -47.85
C LEU A 17 -1.66 28.56 -47.13
N VAL A 18 -0.35 28.58 -47.36
CA VAL A 18 0.61 27.77 -46.59
C VAL A 18 0.74 28.41 -45.20
N ALA A 19 -0.05 27.92 -44.24
CA ALA A 19 0.16 28.22 -42.83
C ALA A 19 1.44 27.51 -42.37
N MET A 20 2.54 28.27 -42.24
CA MET A 20 3.73 27.81 -41.53
C MET A 20 3.37 27.59 -40.06
N LEU A 21 3.06 26.35 -39.68
CA LEU A 21 3.06 25.93 -38.28
C LEU A 21 4.50 26.00 -37.76
N THR A 22 4.80 27.03 -36.98
CA THR A 22 6.00 27.04 -36.13
C THR A 22 5.84 25.95 -35.08
N ALA A 23 6.64 24.89 -35.19
CA ALA A 23 6.69 23.83 -34.20
C ALA A 23 7.20 24.40 -32.88
N GLN A 24 6.29 24.68 -31.94
CA GLN A 24 6.69 24.93 -30.56
C GLN A 24 7.30 23.64 -29.99
N PRO A 25 8.49 23.69 -29.36
CA PRO A 25 9.05 22.53 -28.72
C PRO A 25 8.07 22.04 -27.64
N LEU A 26 7.70 20.76 -27.71
CA LEU A 26 6.94 20.10 -26.64
C LEU A 26 7.70 20.32 -25.33
N SER A 27 7.15 21.17 -24.46
CA SER A 27 7.61 21.27 -23.08
C SER A 27 7.45 19.89 -22.46
N ALA A 28 8.57 19.23 -22.19
CA ALA A 28 8.59 17.96 -21.48
C ALA A 28 7.84 18.16 -20.16
N ALA A 29 6.83 17.34 -19.90
CA ALA A 29 6.12 17.37 -18.64
C ALA A 29 7.14 17.31 -17.49
N PRO A 30 7.04 18.20 -16.48
CA PRO A 30 7.99 18.20 -15.38
C PRO A 30 8.05 16.80 -14.75
N PRO A 31 9.25 16.37 -14.30
CA PRO A 31 9.39 15.07 -13.64
C PRO A 31 8.35 14.96 -12.52
N PRO A 32 7.72 13.79 -12.33
CA PRO A 32 6.69 13.63 -11.31
C PRO A 32 7.26 14.09 -9.97
N ALA A 33 6.55 15.03 -9.33
CA ALA A 33 6.93 15.52 -8.01
C ALA A 33 7.17 14.31 -7.08
N PRO A 34 8.22 14.33 -6.25
CA PRO A 34 8.41 13.30 -5.25
C PRO A 34 7.12 13.15 -4.44
N PRO A 35 6.69 11.92 -4.10
CA PRO A 35 5.47 11.74 -3.33
C PRO A 35 5.55 12.60 -2.08
N ALA A 36 4.49 13.35 -1.78
CA ALA A 36 4.43 14.19 -0.59
C ALA A 36 4.80 13.34 0.63
N THR A 37 5.91 13.68 1.28
CA THR A 37 6.39 12.99 2.47
C THR A 37 5.37 13.20 3.58
N VAL A 38 4.91 12.10 4.18
CA VAL A 38 3.95 12.18 5.28
C VAL A 38 4.72 12.42 6.56
N ASP A 39 4.33 13.47 7.31
CA ASP A 39 4.90 13.74 8.65
C ASP A 39 4.33 12.75 9.68
N PHE A 40 4.79 11.50 9.58
CA PHE A 40 4.42 10.43 10.48
C PHE A 40 5.56 9.41 10.57
N GLN A 41 5.91 9.04 11.80
CA GLN A 41 6.90 7.99 12.05
C GLN A 41 6.39 7.03 13.12
N PHE A 42 6.63 5.73 12.90
CA PHE A 42 6.43 4.73 13.94
C PHE A 42 7.50 4.86 15.02
N ARG A 43 7.13 4.48 16.24
CA ARG A 43 7.97 4.52 17.44
C ARG A 43 8.10 3.12 18.03
N ASP A 44 9.18 2.85 18.76
CA ASP A 44 9.32 1.57 19.46
C ASP A 44 8.16 1.35 20.44
N GLY A 45 7.59 0.15 20.40
CA GLY A 45 6.45 -0.23 21.23
C GLY A 45 5.09 0.22 20.68
N ASP A 46 5.02 0.73 19.44
CA ASP A 46 3.76 1.13 18.84
C ASP A 46 2.78 -0.05 18.70
N ARG A 47 1.54 0.20 19.13
CA ARG A 47 0.41 -0.71 18.99
C ARG A 47 -0.54 -0.13 17.95
N VAL A 48 -0.46 -0.69 16.75
CA VAL A 48 -1.19 -0.24 15.57
C VAL A 48 -2.50 -1.01 15.47
N VAL A 49 -3.62 -0.29 15.58
CA VAL A 49 -4.96 -0.85 15.36
C VAL A 49 -5.53 -0.31 14.06
N MET A 50 -5.86 -1.22 13.15
CA MET A 50 -6.48 -0.88 11.87
C MET A 50 -7.99 -1.10 11.96
N ILE A 51 -8.78 -0.07 11.64
CA ILE A 51 -10.24 -0.19 11.48
C ILE A 51 -10.66 0.39 10.14
N GLY A 52 -11.72 -0.16 9.58
CA GLY A 52 -12.16 0.18 8.24
C GLY A 52 -13.08 -0.87 7.69
N ASN A 53 -13.41 -0.68 6.41
CA ASN A 53 -14.28 -1.57 5.69
C ASN A 53 -13.54 -2.79 5.10
N THR A 54 -14.06 -3.36 4.01
CA THR A 54 -13.49 -4.47 3.25
C THR A 54 -12.00 -4.30 2.91
N LEU A 55 -11.53 -3.06 2.68
CA LEU A 55 -10.10 -2.77 2.44
C LEU A 55 -9.24 -3.13 3.66
N VAL A 56 -9.70 -2.75 4.86
CA VAL A 56 -8.94 -3.07 6.07
C VAL A 56 -9.13 -4.53 6.40
N GLU A 57 -10.36 -5.05 6.39
CA GLU A 57 -10.62 -6.45 6.73
C GLU A 57 -9.77 -7.40 5.89
N ARG A 58 -9.77 -7.27 4.55
CA ARG A 58 -9.07 -8.21 3.67
C ARG A 58 -7.54 -8.06 3.70
N ALA A 59 -6.99 -6.95 4.21
CA ALA A 59 -5.55 -6.80 4.37
C ALA A 59 -4.95 -7.92 5.24
N GLN A 60 -5.72 -8.47 6.19
CA GLN A 60 -5.32 -9.61 7.03
C GLN A 60 -4.96 -10.86 6.21
N ALA A 61 -5.70 -11.11 5.11
CA ALA A 61 -5.55 -12.30 4.29
C ALA A 61 -4.34 -12.23 3.35
N TYR A 62 -3.83 -11.02 3.09
CA TYR A 62 -2.69 -10.80 2.20
C TYR A 62 -1.43 -10.33 2.92
N GLY A 63 -1.52 -9.70 4.09
CA GLY A 63 -0.37 -9.37 4.95
C GLY A 63 0.70 -8.42 4.36
N HIS A 64 0.49 -7.84 3.17
CA HIS A 64 1.51 -7.05 2.47
C HIS A 64 1.98 -5.82 3.27
N LEU A 65 1.04 -4.99 3.73
CA LEU A 65 1.37 -3.73 4.40
C LEU A 65 2.16 -3.94 5.69
N GLU A 66 1.66 -4.81 6.58
CA GLU A 66 2.32 -5.13 7.84
C GLU A 66 3.70 -5.73 7.60
N THR A 67 3.83 -6.71 6.70
CA THR A 67 5.12 -7.33 6.35
C THR A 67 6.14 -6.29 5.95
N ALA A 68 5.75 -5.39 5.04
CA ALA A 68 6.66 -4.42 4.47
C ALA A 68 7.11 -3.37 5.51
N ILE A 69 6.21 -2.95 6.41
CA ILE A 69 6.54 -2.04 7.51
C ILE A 69 7.47 -2.72 8.52
N VAL A 70 7.17 -3.93 8.98
CA VAL A 70 8.00 -4.61 10.01
C VAL A 70 9.37 -5.04 9.44
N ALA A 71 9.47 -5.34 8.14
CA ALA A 71 10.75 -5.55 7.47
C ALA A 71 11.57 -4.25 7.41
N ARG A 72 10.94 -3.13 7.03
CA ARG A 72 11.59 -1.81 6.94
C ARG A 72 12.06 -1.29 8.29
N LEU A 73 11.34 -1.63 9.35
CA LEU A 73 11.53 -1.16 10.73
C LEU A 73 11.91 -2.31 11.69
N SER A 74 12.75 -3.23 11.23
CA SER A 74 13.15 -4.42 11.99
C SER A 74 13.81 -4.13 13.34
N GLY A 75 14.36 -2.91 13.53
CA GLY A 75 15.01 -2.47 14.77
C GLY A 75 14.06 -1.98 15.86
N ILE A 76 12.75 -1.89 15.61
CA ILE A 76 11.76 -1.50 16.62
C ILE A 76 10.62 -2.52 16.71
N ARG A 77 9.96 -2.54 17.88
CA ARG A 77 8.82 -3.40 18.17
C ARG A 77 7.53 -2.70 17.75
N LEU A 78 6.79 -3.36 16.85
CA LEU A 78 5.48 -2.92 16.38
C LEU A 78 4.51 -4.09 16.52
N THR A 79 3.30 -3.84 17.01
CA THR A 79 2.22 -4.83 16.97
C THR A 79 1.08 -4.31 16.11
N PHE A 80 0.49 -5.21 15.32
CA PHE A 80 -0.63 -4.87 14.44
C PHE A 80 -1.85 -5.70 14.80
N ARG A 81 -3.00 -5.04 14.89
CA ARG A 81 -4.31 -5.64 15.13
C ARG A 81 -5.29 -5.12 14.10
N ASN A 82 -5.83 -6.04 13.31
CA ASN A 82 -6.80 -5.72 12.28
C ASN A 82 -8.22 -5.96 12.80
N LEU A 83 -9.00 -4.89 12.92
CA LEU A 83 -10.40 -4.87 13.34
C LEU A 83 -11.33 -4.41 12.20
N GLY A 84 -10.90 -4.60 10.95
CA GLY A 84 -11.70 -4.30 9.77
C GLY A 84 -12.96 -5.16 9.69
N TRP A 85 -14.01 -4.61 9.06
CA TRP A 85 -15.29 -5.29 8.88
C TRP A 85 -15.81 -5.04 7.46
N SER A 86 -16.09 -6.09 6.69
CA SER A 86 -16.56 -5.97 5.32
C SER A 86 -17.93 -5.27 5.28
N GLY A 87 -18.09 -4.31 4.38
CA GLY A 87 -19.31 -3.48 4.30
C GLY A 87 -19.45 -2.42 5.40
N ASP A 88 -18.43 -2.17 6.22
CA ASP A 88 -18.48 -1.15 7.26
C ASP A 88 -18.52 0.28 6.70
N THR A 89 -19.10 1.20 7.47
CA THR A 89 -19.05 2.65 7.24
C THR A 89 -18.47 3.32 8.49
N VAL A 90 -18.19 4.63 8.45
CA VAL A 90 -17.80 5.41 9.64
C VAL A 90 -18.81 5.34 10.80
N ARG A 91 -20.05 4.90 10.54
CA ARG A 91 -21.11 4.70 11.54
C ARG A 91 -21.07 3.31 12.18
N ALA A 92 -20.27 2.40 11.64
CA ALA A 92 -20.13 1.01 12.05
C ALA A 92 -21.43 0.18 12.12
N GLU A 93 -22.42 0.53 11.30
CA GLU A 93 -23.78 -0.03 11.37
C GLU A 93 -23.79 -1.55 11.12
N SER A 94 -22.94 -2.01 10.21
CA SER A 94 -22.77 -3.43 9.84
C SER A 94 -22.28 -4.32 11.00
N ARG A 95 -21.85 -3.72 12.12
CA ARG A 95 -21.35 -4.43 13.31
C ARG A 95 -22.43 -4.76 14.33
N GLY A 96 -23.68 -4.32 14.11
CA GLY A 96 -24.81 -4.69 14.96
C GLY A 96 -25.07 -6.20 14.99
N ILE A 97 -24.94 -6.84 13.81
CA ILE A 97 -25.28 -8.25 13.53
C ILE A 97 -26.76 -8.53 13.85
N PHE A 98 -27.06 -8.92 15.09
CA PHE A 98 -28.42 -9.19 15.59
C PHE A 98 -28.90 -8.15 16.61
N ASP A 99 -28.04 -7.19 16.97
CA ASP A 99 -28.38 -6.05 17.82
C ASP A 99 -28.55 -4.77 16.99
N PRO A 100 -29.16 -3.71 17.56
CA PRO A 100 -29.18 -2.40 16.95
C PRO A 100 -27.77 -1.86 16.60
N PRO A 101 -27.64 -1.07 15.52
CA PRO A 101 -26.37 -0.48 15.08
C PRO A 101 -25.56 0.20 16.19
N ALA A 102 -26.22 0.90 17.11
CA ALA A 102 -25.58 1.58 18.24
C ALA A 102 -24.78 0.63 19.15
N LYS A 103 -25.28 -0.59 19.40
CA LYS A 103 -24.53 -1.61 20.17
C LYS A 103 -23.34 -2.14 19.36
N GLY A 104 -23.48 -2.28 18.05
CA GLY A 104 -22.38 -2.62 17.15
C GLY A 104 -21.23 -1.61 17.21
N TYR A 105 -21.57 -0.32 17.15
CA TYR A 105 -20.63 0.78 17.30
C TYR A 105 -19.95 0.76 18.67
N GLN A 106 -20.71 0.60 19.76
CA GLN A 106 -20.13 0.51 21.11
C GLN A 106 -19.17 -0.67 21.25
N ARG A 107 -19.53 -1.85 20.73
CA ARG A 107 -18.65 -3.03 20.73
C ARG A 107 -17.35 -2.77 19.96
N MET A 108 -17.40 -2.05 18.84
CA MET A 108 -16.20 -1.64 18.11
C MET A 108 -15.29 -0.74 18.97
N LEU A 109 -15.87 0.26 19.63
CA LEU A 109 -15.13 1.13 20.55
C LEU A 109 -14.48 0.34 21.68
N ASP A 110 -15.21 -0.61 22.29
CA ASP A 110 -14.70 -1.44 23.38
C ASP A 110 -13.59 -2.38 22.91
N HIS A 111 -13.69 -2.91 21.68
CA HIS A 111 -12.64 -3.72 21.07
C HIS A 111 -11.36 -2.91 20.89
N VAL A 112 -11.47 -1.69 20.37
CA VAL A 112 -10.32 -0.79 20.21
C VAL A 112 -9.72 -0.44 21.58
N ALA A 113 -10.54 -0.10 22.56
CA ALA A 113 -10.09 0.28 23.90
C ALA A 113 -9.21 -0.81 24.55
N ARG A 114 -9.62 -2.09 24.45
CA ARG A 114 -8.88 -3.22 25.02
C ARG A 114 -7.49 -3.40 24.42
N LEU A 115 -7.27 -2.98 23.18
CA LEU A 115 -5.98 -3.08 22.50
C LEU A 115 -5.03 -1.93 22.84
N LYS A 116 -5.52 -0.90 23.55
CA LYS A 116 -4.75 0.26 24.01
C LYS A 116 -3.89 0.89 22.90
N PRO A 117 -4.45 1.23 21.72
CA PRO A 117 -3.64 1.64 20.58
C PRO A 117 -2.88 2.94 20.83
N THR A 118 -1.64 3.00 20.35
CA THR A 118 -0.87 4.24 20.22
C THR A 118 -1.02 4.85 18.83
N VAL A 119 -1.39 4.03 17.84
CA VAL A 119 -1.64 4.43 16.45
C VAL A 119 -2.95 3.78 15.98
N LEU A 120 -3.84 4.61 15.44
CA LEU A 120 -5.06 4.18 14.74
C LEU A 120 -4.87 4.40 13.24
N VAL A 121 -5.10 3.36 12.45
CA VAL A 121 -5.11 3.42 10.98
C VAL A 121 -6.54 3.22 10.49
N LEU A 122 -7.08 4.23 9.80
CA LEU A 122 -8.50 4.32 9.46
C LEU A 122 -8.71 4.24 7.95
N GLY A 123 -9.45 3.23 7.48
CA GLY A 123 -9.73 2.99 6.05
C GLY A 123 -11.22 2.96 5.75
N TYR A 124 -11.83 4.13 5.65
CA TYR A 124 -13.26 4.34 5.34
C TYR A 124 -13.43 5.31 4.16
N GLY A 125 -14.65 5.38 3.59
CA GLY A 125 -15.01 6.30 2.51
C GLY A 125 -15.45 5.59 1.22
N SER A 126 -15.06 4.33 0.99
CA SER A 126 -15.45 3.64 -0.25
C SER A 126 -16.94 3.32 -0.33
N ASN A 127 -17.62 3.17 0.81
CA ASN A 127 -19.06 2.91 0.87
C ASN A 127 -19.83 4.24 0.92
N GLU A 128 -19.29 5.22 1.63
CA GLU A 128 -19.86 6.56 1.77
C GLU A 128 -19.83 7.33 0.45
N SER A 129 -18.81 7.11 -0.38
CA SER A 129 -18.70 7.73 -1.71
C SER A 129 -19.75 7.33 -2.75
N PHE A 130 -20.71 6.48 -2.40
CA PHE A 130 -21.91 6.29 -3.22
C PHE A 130 -22.95 7.41 -3.06
N SER A 131 -22.86 8.21 -1.99
CA SER A 131 -23.74 9.36 -1.76
C SER A 131 -23.38 10.60 -2.58
N GLY A 132 -22.48 10.48 -3.56
CA GLY A 132 -22.03 11.61 -4.37
C GLY A 132 -21.35 12.71 -3.56
N ASP A 133 -21.18 13.87 -4.18
CA ASP A 133 -20.54 15.04 -3.55
C ASP A 133 -21.34 15.59 -2.36
N GLU A 134 -22.67 15.50 -2.43
CA GLU A 134 -23.58 15.93 -1.37
C GLU A 134 -23.36 15.17 -0.06
N GLY A 135 -22.85 13.93 -0.12
CA GLY A 135 -22.53 13.13 1.06
C GLY A 135 -21.21 13.49 1.76
N ILE A 136 -20.33 14.29 1.13
CA ILE A 136 -19.00 14.59 1.69
C ILE A 136 -19.08 15.31 3.05
N PRO A 137 -19.91 16.35 3.24
CA PRO A 137 -19.99 17.05 4.53
C PRO A 137 -20.42 16.14 5.68
N GLU A 138 -21.46 15.31 5.48
CA GLU A 138 -21.88 14.37 6.51
C GLU A 138 -20.79 13.32 6.78
N PHE A 139 -20.21 12.75 5.72
CA PHE A 139 -19.15 11.76 5.85
C PHE A 139 -17.99 12.26 6.72
N LEU A 140 -17.46 13.46 6.46
CA LEU A 140 -16.37 14.04 7.24
C LEU A 140 -16.79 14.37 8.68
N ALA A 141 -18.01 14.85 8.90
CA ALA A 141 -18.53 15.09 10.24
C ALA A 141 -18.61 13.78 11.06
N ARG A 142 -19.07 12.69 10.44
CA ARG A 142 -19.11 11.36 11.07
C ARG A 142 -17.72 10.79 11.29
N TYR A 143 -16.79 11.00 10.35
CA TYR A 143 -15.39 10.59 10.50
C TYR A 143 -14.71 11.29 11.68
N ARG A 144 -14.91 12.61 11.82
CA ARG A 144 -14.42 13.39 12.97
C ARG A 144 -14.99 12.87 14.29
N LYS A 145 -16.29 12.58 14.33
CA LYS A 145 -16.92 11.97 15.50
C LYS A 145 -16.31 10.61 15.85
N LEU A 146 -16.12 9.74 14.86
CA LEU A 146 -15.48 8.43 15.05
C LEU A 146 -14.08 8.58 15.66
N ILE A 147 -13.24 9.45 15.10
CA ILE A 147 -11.89 9.72 15.63
C ILE A 147 -11.96 10.21 17.08
N SER A 148 -12.86 11.15 17.38
CA SER A 148 -13.05 11.67 18.74
C SER A 148 -13.42 10.55 19.72
N ASP A 149 -14.39 9.71 19.36
CA ASP A 149 -14.85 8.61 20.22
C ASP A 149 -13.74 7.55 20.43
N LEU A 150 -12.97 7.22 19.40
CA LEU A 150 -11.84 6.29 19.49
C LEU A 150 -10.72 6.83 20.38
N ARG A 151 -10.37 8.12 20.26
CA ARG A 151 -9.37 8.78 21.11
C ARG A 151 -9.82 8.84 22.57
N LYS A 152 -11.09 9.13 22.83
CA LYS A 152 -11.65 9.07 24.20
C LYS A 152 -11.48 7.71 24.87
N ARG A 153 -11.44 6.63 24.08
CA ARG A 153 -11.26 5.25 24.56
C ARG A 153 -9.80 4.79 24.60
N SER A 154 -8.92 5.42 23.82
CA SER A 154 -7.53 4.99 23.63
C SER A 154 -6.51 5.87 24.34
N GLY A 155 -6.87 7.12 24.63
CA GLY A 155 -6.01 8.15 25.22
C GLY A 155 -5.77 9.32 24.25
N PRO A 156 -5.56 10.55 24.77
CA PRO A 156 -5.39 11.74 23.94
C PRO A 156 -4.12 11.71 23.06
N GLY A 157 -3.10 10.94 23.45
CA GLY A 157 -1.85 10.77 22.69
C GLY A 157 -1.94 9.80 21.51
N THR A 158 -3.10 9.18 21.25
CA THR A 158 -3.26 8.24 20.13
C THR A 158 -3.20 8.98 18.80
N ARG A 159 -2.19 8.62 18.00
CA ARG A 159 -1.94 9.19 16.66
C ARG A 159 -2.85 8.53 15.64
N VAL A 160 -3.30 9.30 14.66
CA VAL A 160 -4.27 8.85 13.65
C VAL A 160 -3.65 8.95 12.26
N VAL A 161 -3.80 7.87 11.51
CA VAL A 161 -3.43 7.76 10.10
C VAL A 161 -4.69 7.44 9.30
N ILE A 162 -5.00 8.25 8.30
CA ILE A 162 -6.14 8.07 7.40
C ILE A 162 -5.63 7.48 6.08
N LEU A 163 -6.27 6.43 5.60
CA LEU A 163 -6.01 5.84 4.29
C LEU A 163 -7.00 6.40 3.28
N SER A 164 -6.52 6.81 2.10
CA SER A 164 -7.40 7.15 0.99
C SER A 164 -8.03 5.89 0.38
N ILE A 165 -9.05 6.08 -0.45
CA ILE A 165 -9.79 5.01 -1.11
C ILE A 165 -9.04 4.59 -2.39
N PRO A 166 -8.68 3.30 -2.56
CA PRO A 166 -8.09 2.83 -3.81
C PRO A 166 -9.13 2.86 -4.95
N PRO A 167 -8.71 3.00 -6.22
CA PRO A 167 -9.63 3.05 -7.33
C PRO A 167 -10.28 1.69 -7.60
N GLN A 168 -11.41 1.72 -8.28
CA GLN A 168 -12.12 0.54 -8.75
C GLN A 168 -11.69 0.16 -10.17
N GLN A 169 -11.76 -1.12 -10.48
CA GLN A 169 -11.58 -1.63 -11.84
C GLN A 169 -12.88 -2.14 -12.41
N ARG A 170 -12.90 -2.32 -13.73
CA ARG A 170 -13.90 -3.18 -14.36
C ARG A 170 -13.90 -4.52 -13.61
N PRO A 171 -15.06 -5.01 -13.14
CA PRO A 171 -15.14 -6.30 -12.48
C PRO A 171 -14.49 -7.36 -13.35
N GLY A 172 -13.41 -7.95 -12.83
CA GLY A 172 -12.77 -9.07 -13.48
C GLY A 172 -13.66 -10.29 -13.29
N LEU A 173 -14.48 -10.65 -14.28
CA LEU A 173 -15.21 -11.93 -14.32
C LEU A 173 -14.25 -13.15 -14.47
N ARG A 174 -13.00 -13.06 -13.99
CA ARG A 174 -12.00 -14.15 -14.06
C ARG A 174 -12.35 -15.37 -13.19
N ARG A 175 -13.48 -15.36 -12.46
CA ARG A 175 -13.90 -16.46 -11.58
C ARG A 175 -15.42 -16.70 -11.48
N LEU A 176 -16.21 -16.25 -12.46
CA LEU A 176 -17.55 -16.83 -12.68
C LEU A 176 -17.48 -17.97 -13.70
N ASN A 177 -16.35 -18.69 -13.73
CA ASN A 177 -16.23 -19.92 -14.48
C ASN A 177 -16.84 -21.04 -13.62
N THR A 178 -18.13 -21.28 -13.79
CA THR A 178 -18.87 -22.42 -13.24
C THR A 178 -18.57 -23.73 -13.97
N ALA A 179 -17.67 -23.73 -14.96
CA ALA A 179 -17.32 -24.93 -15.71
C ALA A 179 -16.25 -25.76 -14.96
N VAL A 180 -16.67 -26.88 -14.38
CA VAL A 180 -15.83 -27.90 -13.71
C VAL A 180 -14.95 -28.69 -14.71
N SER A 181 -15.16 -28.56 -16.01
CA SER A 181 -14.25 -29.14 -17.00
C SER A 181 -14.21 -28.31 -18.27
N GLY A 182 -13.05 -27.75 -18.59
CA GLY A 182 -12.84 -27.04 -19.85
C GLY A 182 -11.85 -25.90 -19.70
N THR A 183 -10.91 -25.81 -20.63
CA THR A 183 -9.99 -24.68 -20.78
C THR A 183 -10.77 -23.37 -20.74
N SER A 184 -10.59 -22.60 -19.66
CA SER A 184 -11.27 -21.32 -19.46
C SER A 184 -10.86 -20.36 -20.58
N LYS A 185 -11.68 -20.22 -21.61
CA LYS A 185 -11.55 -19.10 -22.55
C LYS A 185 -11.83 -17.82 -21.78
N PHE A 186 -10.92 -16.85 -21.92
CA PHE A 186 -11.08 -15.52 -21.34
C PHE A 186 -12.22 -14.79 -22.05
N THR A 187 -13.42 -14.78 -21.49
CA THR A 187 -14.47 -13.87 -21.96
C THR A 187 -14.16 -12.48 -21.42
N ARG A 188 -13.89 -11.52 -22.31
CA ARG A 188 -13.66 -10.12 -21.93
C ARG A 188 -14.97 -9.58 -21.35
N SER A 189 -14.94 -9.05 -20.13
CA SER A 189 -16.12 -8.41 -19.52
C SER A 189 -16.61 -7.27 -20.40
N GLU A 190 -17.91 -7.27 -20.72
CA GLU A 190 -18.60 -6.22 -21.48
C GLU A 190 -18.93 -4.99 -20.63
N LEU A 191 -18.73 -5.05 -19.31
CA LEU A 191 -19.00 -3.94 -18.41
C LEU A 191 -18.07 -2.76 -18.68
N ASP A 192 -18.56 -1.54 -18.48
CA ASP A 192 -17.75 -0.35 -18.67
C ASP A 192 -16.60 -0.23 -17.65
N ILE A 193 -15.58 0.53 -18.04
CA ILE A 193 -14.56 0.97 -17.08
C ILE A 193 -15.25 1.95 -16.12
N PRO A 194 -15.07 1.82 -14.79
CA PRO A 194 -15.77 2.65 -13.80
C PRO A 194 -15.19 4.07 -13.69
N THR A 195 -15.09 4.79 -14.81
CA THR A 195 -14.47 6.12 -14.91
C THR A 195 -15.16 7.13 -14.01
N GLU A 196 -16.49 7.24 -14.10
CA GLU A 196 -17.25 8.19 -13.29
C GLU A 196 -17.17 7.85 -11.80
N ARG A 197 -17.25 6.56 -11.47
CA ARG A 197 -17.07 6.11 -10.09
C ARG A 197 -15.68 6.48 -9.54
N ASN A 198 -14.63 6.33 -10.34
CA ASN A 198 -13.26 6.71 -9.94
C ASN A 198 -13.08 8.24 -9.84
N ARG A 199 -13.82 9.05 -10.61
CA ARG A 199 -13.88 10.52 -10.40
C ARG A 199 -14.53 10.85 -9.06
N GLN A 200 -15.63 10.18 -8.71
CA GLN A 200 -16.25 10.35 -7.39
C GLN A 200 -15.32 9.94 -6.24
N ILE A 201 -14.58 8.83 -6.40
CA ILE A 201 -13.54 8.41 -5.43
C ILE A 201 -12.47 9.48 -5.29
N ALA A 202 -12.01 10.07 -6.40
CA ALA A 202 -11.01 11.14 -6.36
C ALA A 202 -11.49 12.35 -5.57
N ARG A 203 -12.76 12.76 -5.73
CA ARG A 203 -13.37 13.86 -4.93
C ARG A 203 -13.36 13.55 -3.43
N TYR A 204 -13.74 12.33 -3.04
CA TYR A 204 -13.67 11.90 -1.63
C TYR A 204 -12.24 11.85 -1.10
N ASN A 205 -11.28 11.40 -1.90
CA ASN A 205 -9.87 11.37 -1.51
C ASN A 205 -9.30 12.78 -1.33
N THR A 206 -9.65 13.73 -2.18
CA THR A 206 -9.29 15.16 -1.98
C THR A 206 -9.88 15.69 -0.68
N ALA A 207 -11.16 15.40 -0.41
CA ALA A 207 -11.82 15.82 0.82
C ALA A 207 -11.17 15.18 2.07
N LEU A 208 -10.81 13.90 2.02
CA LEU A 208 -10.11 13.19 3.09
C LEU A 208 -8.70 13.73 3.35
N ALA A 209 -7.96 14.05 2.28
CA ALA A 209 -6.62 14.63 2.41
C ALA A 209 -6.68 16.02 3.06
N ASN A 210 -7.61 16.87 2.63
CA ASN A 210 -7.83 18.20 3.23
C ASN A 210 -8.32 18.09 4.68
N PHE A 211 -9.23 17.16 4.96
CA PHE A 211 -9.70 16.87 6.31
C PHE A 211 -8.56 16.42 7.22
N ALA A 212 -7.73 15.47 6.77
CA ALA A 212 -6.59 14.99 7.53
C ALA A 212 -5.59 16.12 7.82
N LEU A 213 -5.28 16.96 6.83
CA LEU A 213 -4.41 18.11 6.99
C LEU A 213 -4.99 19.11 8.01
N GLY A 214 -6.26 19.50 7.85
CA GLY A 214 -6.93 20.47 8.71
C GLY A 214 -7.10 20.02 10.17
N ASP A 215 -7.32 18.72 10.40
CA ASP A 215 -7.48 18.14 11.73
C ASP A 215 -6.17 17.59 12.33
N GLY A 216 -5.03 17.78 11.65
CA GLY A 216 -3.70 17.37 12.13
C GLY A 216 -3.54 15.84 12.22
N HIS A 217 -3.94 15.13 11.18
CA HIS A 217 -3.81 13.68 11.03
C HIS A 217 -2.88 13.34 9.87
N ALA A 218 -2.17 12.21 10.00
CA ALA A 218 -1.41 11.68 8.89
C ALA A 218 -2.37 11.15 7.83
N HIS A 219 -2.03 11.34 6.55
CA HIS A 219 -2.80 10.83 5.42
C HIS A 219 -1.90 10.01 4.49
N LEU A 220 -2.30 8.79 4.17
CA LEU A 220 -1.61 7.93 3.23
C LEU A 220 -2.48 7.72 1.99
N ASP A 221 -1.98 8.19 0.84
CA ASP A 221 -2.68 8.05 -0.43
C ASP A 221 -2.50 6.64 -1.01
N LEU A 222 -3.60 5.91 -1.14
CA LEU A 222 -3.71 4.63 -1.81
C LEU A 222 -4.14 4.75 -3.28
N ASN A 223 -4.45 5.94 -3.80
CA ASN A 223 -4.97 6.12 -5.16
C ASN A 223 -3.86 6.41 -6.19
N ALA A 224 -2.98 7.38 -5.94
CA ALA A 224 -1.89 7.73 -6.86
C ALA A 224 -0.99 6.55 -7.30
N PRO A 225 -0.68 5.54 -6.44
CA PRO A 225 0.11 4.39 -6.86
C PRO A 225 -0.51 3.62 -8.03
N PHE A 226 -1.85 3.56 -8.09
CA PHE A 226 -2.57 2.90 -9.17
C PHE A 226 -2.69 3.78 -10.41
N GLN A 227 -2.72 5.11 -10.26
CA GLN A 227 -2.71 6.07 -11.38
C GLN A 227 -1.54 5.84 -12.35
N LYS A 228 -0.38 5.44 -11.83
CA LYS A 228 0.81 5.10 -12.63
C LYS A 228 0.64 3.84 -13.48
N LEU A 229 -0.32 2.99 -13.17
CA LEU A 229 -0.62 1.74 -13.89
C LEU A 229 -1.63 1.94 -15.01
N TRP A 230 -2.09 3.17 -15.27
CA TRP A 230 -3.00 3.45 -16.37
C TRP A 230 -2.31 3.39 -17.73
N ASP A 231 -2.94 2.71 -18.67
CA ASP A 231 -2.70 2.79 -20.11
C ASP A 231 -3.18 4.15 -20.61
N LYS A 232 -2.25 5.04 -20.98
CA LYS A 232 -2.52 6.44 -21.34
C LYS A 232 -3.49 6.61 -22.53
N PRO A 233 -3.37 5.87 -23.66
CA PRO A 233 -4.33 5.99 -24.76
C PRO A 233 -5.74 5.51 -24.42
N ARG A 234 -5.89 4.50 -23.56
CA ARG A 234 -7.20 3.86 -23.28
C ARG A 234 -7.83 4.23 -21.95
N ARG A 235 -7.08 4.93 -21.08
CA ARG A 235 -7.44 5.19 -19.69
C ARG A 235 -7.99 3.96 -18.96
N GLN A 236 -7.33 2.81 -19.13
CA GLN A 236 -7.58 1.56 -18.39
C GLN A 236 -6.37 1.14 -17.57
N PHE A 237 -6.54 0.26 -16.59
CA PHE A 237 -5.41 -0.29 -15.85
C PHE A 237 -4.65 -1.37 -16.63
N ARG A 238 -3.32 -1.37 -16.52
CA ARG A 238 -2.43 -2.39 -17.10
C ARG A 238 -2.41 -3.70 -16.32
N LEU A 239 -2.82 -3.69 -15.05
CA LEU A 239 -2.79 -4.86 -14.14
C LEU A 239 -4.17 -5.09 -13.54
N LEU A 240 -4.58 -6.35 -13.42
CA LEU A 240 -5.77 -6.73 -12.64
C LEU A 240 -5.42 -6.80 -11.16
N PHE A 241 -5.96 -5.87 -10.37
CA PHE A 241 -5.65 -5.68 -8.96
C PHE A 241 -6.86 -5.81 -8.03
N THR A 242 -8.05 -6.08 -8.57
CA THR A 242 -9.26 -6.37 -7.78
C THR A 242 -9.74 -7.80 -8.00
N VAL A 243 -10.57 -8.30 -7.08
CA VAL A 243 -11.27 -9.59 -7.20
C VAL A 243 -12.59 -9.41 -7.96
N ASP A 244 -13.34 -8.37 -7.63
CA ASP A 244 -14.72 -8.12 -8.07
C ASP A 244 -14.91 -6.72 -8.69
N GLY A 245 -13.81 -6.03 -9.01
CA GLY A 245 -13.81 -4.63 -9.44
C GLY A 245 -13.69 -3.63 -8.29
N ARG A 246 -13.86 -4.05 -7.02
CA ARG A 246 -13.80 -3.18 -5.84
C ARG A 246 -12.79 -3.64 -4.80
N ALA A 247 -12.91 -4.86 -4.32
CA ALA A 247 -12.03 -5.44 -3.32
C ALA A 247 -10.66 -5.77 -3.94
N LEU A 248 -9.59 -5.23 -3.36
CA LEU A 248 -8.23 -5.52 -3.80
C LEU A 248 -7.92 -7.02 -3.68
N ASN A 249 -7.25 -7.55 -4.70
CA ASN A 249 -6.60 -8.85 -4.66
C ASN A 249 -5.16 -8.70 -4.12
N SER A 250 -4.36 -9.77 -4.11
CA SER A 250 -2.98 -9.73 -3.62
C SER A 250 -2.13 -8.67 -4.34
N GLU A 251 -2.26 -8.55 -5.66
CA GLU A 251 -1.54 -7.54 -6.46
C GLU A 251 -1.97 -6.13 -6.12
N GLY A 252 -3.27 -5.90 -5.88
CA GLY A 252 -3.76 -4.60 -5.42
C GLY A 252 -3.18 -4.18 -4.09
N TYR A 253 -3.15 -5.09 -3.11
CA TYR A 253 -2.48 -4.79 -1.84
C TYR A 253 -0.98 -4.57 -2.00
N ARG A 254 -0.32 -5.26 -2.93
CA ARG A 254 1.11 -5.04 -3.22
C ARG A 254 1.37 -3.63 -3.78
N VAL A 255 0.55 -3.17 -4.74
CA VAL A 255 0.63 -1.81 -5.30
C VAL A 255 0.36 -0.76 -4.24
N ALA A 256 -0.72 -0.92 -3.46
CA ALA A 256 -1.06 -0.02 -2.36
C ALA A 256 0.08 0.05 -1.32
N THR A 257 0.66 -1.09 -0.96
CA THR A 257 1.77 -1.16 0.00
C THR A 257 3.01 -0.45 -0.50
N ARG A 258 3.40 -0.62 -1.78
CA ARG A 258 4.52 0.12 -2.37
C ARG A 258 4.29 1.63 -2.31
N GLY A 259 3.06 2.06 -2.59
CA GLY A 259 2.65 3.46 -2.46
C GLY A 259 2.76 4.03 -1.06
N VAL A 260 2.28 3.27 -0.06
CA VAL A 260 2.38 3.65 1.36
C VAL A 260 3.84 3.73 1.80
N LEU A 261 4.66 2.73 1.45
CA LEU A 261 6.08 2.74 1.80
C LEU A 261 6.81 3.93 1.19
N ALA A 262 6.51 4.31 -0.06
CA ALA A 262 7.14 5.47 -0.69
C ALA A 262 6.80 6.80 0.02
N GLN A 263 5.63 6.88 0.66
CA GLN A 263 5.20 8.06 1.42
C GLN A 263 5.78 8.10 2.83
N LEU A 264 5.89 6.95 3.50
CA LEU A 264 6.44 6.82 4.86
C LEU A 264 7.98 6.79 4.88
N PHE A 265 8.57 6.20 3.85
CA PHE A 265 10.01 5.95 3.74
C PHE A 265 10.47 6.35 2.34
N PRO A 266 10.55 7.66 2.05
CA PRO A 266 11.06 8.13 0.76
C PRO A 266 12.46 7.56 0.51
N THR A 267 12.79 7.37 -0.76
CA THR A 267 14.12 6.89 -1.18
C THR A 267 15.18 7.79 -0.57
N SER A 268 16.09 7.18 0.19
CA SER A 268 17.17 7.88 0.90
C SER A 268 18.53 7.39 0.43
N THR A 269 19.55 8.21 0.62
CA THR A 269 20.93 7.78 0.39
C THR A 269 21.36 6.76 1.44
N LEU A 270 21.93 5.65 0.97
CA LEU A 270 22.71 4.70 1.74
C LEU A 270 24.17 4.97 1.42
N ALA A 271 24.82 5.73 2.30
CA ALA A 271 26.17 6.22 2.06
C ALA A 271 27.20 5.33 2.76
N VAL A 272 28.25 4.97 2.03
CA VAL A 272 29.40 4.22 2.53
C VAL A 272 30.65 5.07 2.39
N GLN A 273 31.35 5.31 3.49
CA GLN A 273 32.62 6.01 3.51
C GLN A 273 33.76 5.03 3.77
N LEU A 274 34.70 4.97 2.82
CA LEU A 274 35.97 4.24 2.96
C LEU A 274 37.07 5.23 3.32
N LYS A 275 37.83 4.92 4.38
CA LYS A 275 39.02 5.67 4.79
C LYS A 275 40.15 4.68 5.08
N ARG A 276 41.38 5.03 4.70
CA ARG A 276 42.55 4.17 4.90
C ARG A 276 42.76 3.92 6.40
N GLY A 277 42.91 2.65 6.78
CA GLY A 277 43.14 2.24 8.17
C GLY A 277 41.90 2.32 9.08
N GLN A 278 40.71 2.59 8.54
CA GLN A 278 39.46 2.62 9.31
C GLN A 278 38.45 1.62 8.73
N PRO A 279 37.58 1.04 9.58
CA PRO A 279 36.47 0.22 9.09
C PRO A 279 35.53 1.08 8.23
N PRO A 280 34.90 0.50 7.18
CA PRO A 280 33.90 1.22 6.41
C PRO A 280 32.75 1.71 7.28
N GLN A 281 32.33 2.96 7.05
CA GLN A 281 31.18 3.54 7.75
C GLN A 281 29.98 3.56 6.82
N VAL A 282 28.90 2.87 7.21
CA VAL A 282 27.63 2.86 6.49
C VAL A 282 26.63 3.73 7.23
N THR A 283 26.05 4.71 6.55
CA THR A 283 25.13 5.69 7.13
C THR A 283 23.87 5.82 6.30
N GLY A 284 22.83 6.39 6.92
CA GLY A 284 21.52 6.61 6.31
C GLY A 284 20.40 5.74 6.91
N PRO A 285 19.13 5.98 6.54
CA PRO A 285 17.96 5.35 7.18
C PRO A 285 17.87 3.82 7.04
N LEU A 286 18.56 3.24 6.05
CA LEU A 286 18.63 1.79 5.82
C LEU A 286 19.89 1.14 6.38
N ALA A 287 20.82 1.90 6.96
CA ALA A 287 22.04 1.33 7.52
C ALA A 287 21.72 0.40 8.71
N THR A 288 22.33 -0.79 8.72
CA THR A 288 22.25 -1.75 9.84
C THR A 288 23.51 -1.78 10.70
N GLY A 289 24.56 -1.07 10.27
CA GLY A 289 25.91 -1.20 10.85
C GLY A 289 26.65 -2.44 10.34
N GLY A 290 27.97 -2.46 10.52
CA GLY A 290 28.85 -3.56 10.10
C GLY A 290 29.11 -3.56 8.59
N ALA A 291 30.39 -3.39 8.23
CA ALA A 291 30.85 -3.45 6.85
C ALA A 291 32.31 -3.88 6.81
N THR A 292 32.71 -4.61 5.76
CA THR A 292 34.08 -5.05 5.55
C THR A 292 34.58 -4.55 4.21
N TYR A 293 35.84 -4.11 4.16
CA TYR A 293 36.51 -3.76 2.92
C TYR A 293 37.89 -4.41 2.88
N GLN A 294 38.03 -5.46 2.07
CA GLN A 294 39.27 -6.24 1.96
C GLN A 294 39.50 -6.64 0.52
N LYS A 295 40.75 -6.60 0.05
CA LYS A 295 41.11 -6.98 -1.35
C LYS A 295 40.21 -6.31 -2.40
N ARG A 296 39.87 -5.03 -2.20
CA ARG A 296 38.98 -4.23 -3.06
C ARG A 296 37.52 -4.73 -3.13
N ARG A 297 37.11 -5.62 -2.23
CA ARG A 297 35.73 -6.10 -2.07
C ARG A 297 35.10 -5.46 -0.83
N LEU A 298 34.00 -4.76 -1.03
CA LEU A 298 33.18 -4.16 0.02
C LEU A 298 31.95 -5.03 0.24
N GLU A 299 31.69 -5.42 1.48
CA GLU A 299 30.47 -6.14 1.86
C GLU A 299 29.80 -5.50 3.06
N PHE A 300 28.48 -5.40 3.01
CA PHE A 300 27.67 -4.89 4.11
C PHE A 300 26.21 -5.33 3.94
N SER A 301 25.37 -4.96 4.89
CA SER A 301 23.93 -5.18 4.80
C SER A 301 23.16 -3.89 4.95
N SER A 302 21.95 -3.88 4.43
CA SER A 302 20.99 -2.80 4.62
C SER A 302 19.61 -3.35 4.95
N ARG A 303 18.79 -2.53 5.58
CA ARG A 303 17.36 -2.80 5.70
C ARG A 303 16.73 -2.84 4.30
N PHE A 304 15.61 -3.55 4.21
CA PHE A 304 14.82 -3.65 2.97
C PHE A 304 14.23 -2.29 2.58
N GLY A 305 14.29 -1.94 1.29
CA GLY A 305 13.66 -0.74 0.74
C GLY A 305 14.47 -0.10 -0.40
N PRO A 306 13.89 0.90 -1.09
CA PRO A 306 14.60 1.64 -2.13
C PRO A 306 15.66 2.57 -1.52
N PHE A 307 16.81 2.69 -2.18
CA PHE A 307 17.88 3.61 -1.81
C PHE A 307 18.68 4.09 -3.02
N VAL A 308 19.41 5.18 -2.81
CA VAL A 308 20.55 5.55 -3.65
C VAL A 308 21.83 5.12 -2.92
N LEU A 309 22.58 4.21 -3.51
CA LEU A 309 23.85 3.73 -2.97
C LEU A 309 24.97 4.67 -3.38
N GLN A 310 25.57 5.32 -2.40
CA GLN A 310 26.73 6.19 -2.62
C GLN A 310 27.94 5.60 -1.89
N VAL A 311 29.05 5.40 -2.59
CA VAL A 311 30.28 4.87 -1.99
C VAL A 311 31.45 5.80 -2.28
N GLN A 312 31.98 6.40 -1.22
CA GLN A 312 33.12 7.31 -1.26
C GLN A 312 34.41 6.59 -0.87
N GLY A 313 35.51 6.89 -1.55
CA GLY A 313 36.84 6.34 -1.23
C GLY A 313 37.16 4.98 -1.87
N LEU A 314 36.37 4.53 -2.85
CA LEU A 314 36.78 3.40 -3.71
C LEU A 314 38.01 3.80 -4.53
N ARG A 315 38.96 2.86 -4.71
CA ARG A 315 40.08 3.06 -5.63
C ARG A 315 39.54 3.09 -7.07
N ARG A 316 40.13 3.92 -7.93
CA ARG A 316 39.78 4.00 -9.36
C ARG A 316 39.74 2.59 -10.00
N GLY A 317 38.71 2.34 -10.81
CA GLY A 317 38.46 1.06 -11.47
C GLY A 317 36.98 0.80 -11.64
N ARG A 318 36.65 -0.34 -12.26
CA ARG A 318 35.27 -0.84 -12.38
C ARG A 318 34.98 -1.88 -11.31
N TYR A 319 33.75 -1.89 -10.83
CA TYR A 319 33.26 -2.79 -9.81
C TYR A 319 31.86 -3.30 -10.17
N THR A 320 31.62 -4.59 -9.94
CA THR A 320 30.30 -5.19 -10.06
C THR A 320 29.50 -4.94 -8.78
N LEU A 321 28.29 -4.38 -8.91
CA LEU A 321 27.34 -4.29 -7.81
C LEU A 321 26.51 -5.57 -7.76
N ARG A 322 26.53 -6.26 -6.61
CA ARG A 322 25.63 -7.37 -6.33
C ARG A 322 24.77 -7.08 -5.11
N ILE A 323 23.47 -7.38 -5.21
CA ILE A 323 22.54 -7.28 -4.08
C ILE A 323 21.76 -8.58 -3.98
N ASP A 324 21.83 -9.23 -2.83
CA ASP A 324 21.25 -10.55 -2.58
C ASP A 324 21.69 -11.66 -3.56
N GLY A 325 22.83 -11.45 -4.23
CA GLY A 325 23.40 -12.37 -5.23
C GLY A 325 23.13 -11.94 -6.67
N ASP A 326 22.10 -11.13 -6.91
CA ASP A 326 21.72 -10.61 -8.22
C ASP A 326 22.71 -9.54 -8.68
N ASN A 327 22.97 -9.49 -10.00
CA ASN A 327 23.91 -8.56 -10.61
C ASN A 327 23.19 -7.27 -11.05
N PHE A 328 23.62 -6.13 -10.51
CA PHE A 328 23.11 -4.79 -10.80
C PHE A 328 24.04 -3.97 -11.72
N GLY A 329 24.93 -4.65 -12.43
CA GLY A 329 25.83 -4.08 -13.42
C GLY A 329 27.20 -3.68 -12.89
N ASP A 330 28.07 -3.30 -13.83
CA ASP A 330 29.44 -2.84 -13.58
C ASP A 330 29.52 -1.33 -13.64
N HIS A 331 29.99 -0.73 -12.54
CA HIS A 331 30.05 0.71 -12.34
C HIS A 331 31.47 1.14 -11.96
N THR A 332 31.85 2.34 -12.37
CA THR A 332 33.10 3.00 -11.99
C THR A 332 33.06 3.49 -10.55
N ALA A 333 34.23 3.71 -9.94
CA ALA A 333 34.32 4.34 -8.62
C ALA A 333 33.63 5.71 -8.59
N GLU A 334 33.71 6.46 -9.70
CA GLU A 334 33.07 7.76 -9.89
C GLU A 334 31.54 7.66 -9.93
N GLU A 335 30.96 6.66 -10.61
CA GLU A 335 29.51 6.40 -10.61
C GLU A 335 29.00 6.00 -9.22
N PHE A 336 29.77 5.18 -8.48
CA PHE A 336 29.46 4.89 -7.08
C PHE A 336 29.50 6.15 -6.20
N ALA A 337 30.45 7.06 -6.43
CA ALA A 337 30.54 8.31 -5.69
C ALA A 337 29.39 9.28 -6.05
N ALA A 338 28.88 9.23 -7.29
CA ALA A 338 27.72 10.00 -7.73
C ALA A 338 26.40 9.45 -7.19
N GLY A 339 26.29 8.12 -7.09
CA GLY A 339 25.14 7.41 -6.53
C GLY A 339 24.42 6.53 -7.56
N ILE A 340 24.15 5.28 -7.18
CA ILE A 340 23.44 4.29 -8.00
C ILE A 340 22.09 4.02 -7.36
N ALA A 341 21.01 3.93 -8.14
CA ALA A 341 19.66 3.61 -7.65
C ALA A 341 19.20 2.24 -8.16
N PRO A 342 19.47 1.14 -7.43
CA PRO A 342 19.02 -0.20 -7.79
C PRO A 342 17.50 -0.29 -7.89
N GLN A 343 17.00 -1.04 -8.89
CA GLN A 343 15.57 -1.33 -9.04
C GLN A 343 15.31 -2.77 -8.61
N PHE A 344 14.42 -2.97 -7.63
CA PHE A 344 14.07 -4.28 -7.11
C PHE A 344 12.72 -4.73 -7.67
N ASP A 345 12.72 -5.78 -8.47
CA ASP A 345 11.51 -6.27 -9.14
C ASP A 345 10.56 -6.98 -8.16
N GLU A 346 11.07 -7.94 -7.38
CA GLU A 346 10.29 -8.72 -6.42
C GLU A 346 10.99 -8.93 -5.06
N PRO A 347 10.24 -9.08 -3.96
CA PRO A 347 10.82 -9.44 -2.67
C PRO A 347 11.29 -10.91 -2.65
N GLY A 348 12.52 -11.16 -2.19
CA GLY A 348 13.08 -12.52 -2.09
C GLY A 348 12.47 -13.41 -0.99
N ASP A 349 12.95 -14.65 -0.90
CA ASP A 349 12.39 -15.72 -0.05
C ASP A 349 12.22 -15.37 1.44
N LYS A 350 13.17 -14.63 2.01
CA LYS A 350 13.10 -14.20 3.41
C LYS A 350 11.89 -13.29 3.67
N HIS A 351 11.60 -12.39 2.73
CA HIS A 351 10.43 -11.53 2.80
C HIS A 351 9.14 -12.36 2.62
N ALA A 352 9.15 -13.36 1.73
CA ALA A 352 8.02 -14.27 1.58
C ALA A 352 7.74 -15.09 2.85
N ALA A 353 8.78 -15.57 3.55
CA ALA A 353 8.65 -16.27 4.83
C ALA A 353 8.06 -15.38 5.92
N LEU A 354 8.56 -14.15 6.06
CA LEU A 354 8.00 -13.15 6.97
C LEU A 354 6.51 -12.90 6.69
N ARG A 355 6.14 -12.75 5.42
CA ARG A 355 4.74 -12.55 5.00
C ARG A 355 3.84 -13.72 5.38
N ARG A 356 4.31 -14.96 5.26
CA ARG A 356 3.55 -16.14 5.70
C ARG A 356 3.26 -16.11 7.20
N ALA A 357 4.25 -15.75 8.02
CA ALA A 357 4.07 -15.61 9.48
C ALA A 357 3.07 -14.48 9.82
N VAL A 358 3.18 -13.33 9.14
CA VAL A 358 2.22 -12.22 9.26
C VAL A 358 0.79 -12.66 8.94
N ILE A 359 0.58 -13.38 7.84
CA ILE A 359 -0.74 -13.89 7.45
C ILE A 359 -1.26 -14.90 8.48
N ALA A 360 -0.41 -15.83 8.95
CA ALA A 360 -0.79 -16.80 9.97
C ALA A 360 -1.24 -16.12 11.26
N LYS A 361 -0.46 -15.16 11.76
CA LYS A 361 -0.80 -14.32 12.91
C LYS A 361 -2.12 -13.59 12.72
N ASN A 362 -2.31 -12.95 11.56
CA ASN A 362 -3.51 -12.19 11.24
C ASN A 362 -4.76 -13.06 11.18
N ARG A 363 -4.65 -14.27 10.61
CA ARG A 363 -5.73 -15.25 10.57
C ARG A 363 -6.12 -15.72 11.99
N LEU A 364 -5.14 -16.06 12.82
CA LEU A 364 -5.37 -16.45 14.21
C LEU A 364 -6.07 -15.33 14.99
N TYR A 365 -5.58 -14.09 14.85
CA TYR A 365 -6.21 -12.95 15.50
C TYR A 365 -7.63 -12.72 14.99
N PHE A 366 -7.89 -12.83 13.68
CA PHE A 366 -9.23 -12.71 13.12
C PHE A 366 -10.22 -13.70 13.76
N HIS A 367 -9.82 -14.96 13.91
CA HIS A 367 -10.64 -15.95 14.61
C HIS A 367 -10.80 -15.66 16.10
N ARG A 368 -9.78 -15.10 16.76
CA ARG A 368 -9.83 -14.67 18.17
C ARG A 368 -10.86 -13.59 18.43
N TRP A 369 -10.90 -12.53 17.63
CA TRP A 369 -11.77 -11.37 17.89
C TRP A 369 -13.11 -11.45 17.17
N ARG A 370 -13.21 -12.26 16.10
CA ARG A 370 -14.42 -12.50 15.32
C ARG A 370 -14.60 -14.01 15.04
N PRO A 371 -14.85 -14.82 16.08
CA PRO A 371 -15.07 -16.25 15.90
C PRO A 371 -16.38 -16.52 15.15
N GLN A 372 -16.39 -17.62 14.41
CA GLN A 372 -17.62 -18.13 13.81
C GLN A 372 -18.62 -18.49 14.91
N ASN A 373 -19.91 -18.41 14.59
CA ASN A 373 -21.00 -18.73 15.53
C ASN A 373 -20.94 -17.93 16.85
N THR A 374 -20.54 -16.65 16.79
CA THR A 374 -20.47 -15.75 17.95
C THR A 374 -21.74 -15.74 18.81
N THR A 375 -22.93 -15.96 18.22
CA THR A 375 -24.19 -16.05 18.98
C THR A 375 -24.27 -17.24 19.94
N TYR A 376 -23.63 -18.36 19.59
CA TYR A 376 -23.53 -19.57 20.40
C TYR A 376 -22.37 -19.53 21.40
N LEU A 377 -21.33 -18.77 21.10
CA LEU A 377 -20.17 -18.61 21.99
C LEU A 377 -20.40 -17.53 23.05
N PHE A 378 -20.93 -16.36 22.64
CA PHE A 378 -21.03 -15.17 23.49
C PHE A 378 -22.42 -14.54 23.53
N GLY A 379 -23.32 -14.95 22.65
CA GLY A 379 -24.65 -14.32 22.49
C GLY A 379 -25.77 -15.01 23.27
N PHE A 380 -27.00 -14.76 22.82
CA PHE A 380 -28.23 -15.26 23.47
C PHE A 380 -28.42 -16.78 23.38
N ARG A 381 -27.60 -17.50 22.56
CA ARG A 381 -27.59 -18.97 22.48
C ARG A 381 -26.43 -19.62 23.24
N LYS A 382 -25.71 -18.85 24.08
CA LYS A 382 -24.56 -19.36 24.85
C LYS A 382 -24.84 -20.56 25.74
N ARG A 383 -26.09 -20.80 26.14
CA ARG A 383 -26.45 -22.01 26.90
C ARG A 383 -26.18 -23.31 26.14
N GLU A 384 -26.13 -23.26 24.81
CA GLU A 384 -25.95 -24.44 23.96
C GLU A 384 -24.48 -24.82 23.77
N GLN A 385 -23.59 -23.83 23.59
CA GLN A 385 -22.17 -24.07 23.27
C GLN A 385 -21.20 -23.06 23.92
N GLY A 386 -21.65 -22.30 24.92
CA GLY A 386 -20.85 -21.23 25.54
C GLY A 386 -19.62 -21.73 26.29
N ASN A 387 -19.59 -23.01 26.69
CA ASN A 387 -18.40 -23.63 27.27
C ASN A 387 -17.20 -23.62 26.31
N ASN A 388 -17.44 -23.62 25.00
CA ASN A 388 -16.39 -23.57 23.96
C ASN A 388 -15.79 -22.16 23.80
N ALA A 389 -16.33 -21.15 24.46
CA ALA A 389 -15.78 -19.78 24.42
C ALA A 389 -14.36 -19.70 25.02
N THR A 390 -13.99 -20.65 25.87
CA THR A 390 -12.64 -20.77 26.44
C THR A 390 -11.59 -21.01 25.36
N GLU A 391 -11.90 -21.82 24.33
CA GLU A 391 -11.02 -22.08 23.19
C GLU A 391 -10.69 -20.81 22.40
N VAL A 392 -11.62 -19.84 22.37
CA VAL A 392 -11.38 -18.55 21.70
C VAL A 392 -10.23 -17.81 22.38
N ALA A 393 -10.11 -17.88 23.71
CA ALA A 393 -9.02 -17.23 24.44
C ALA A 393 -7.65 -17.87 24.15
N GLU A 394 -7.60 -19.18 23.89
CA GLU A 394 -6.36 -19.91 23.58
C GLU A 394 -5.66 -19.41 22.31
N PHE A 395 -6.39 -18.78 21.37
CA PHE A 395 -5.79 -18.13 20.21
C PHE A 395 -4.80 -17.03 20.59
N GLU A 396 -4.90 -16.41 21.77
CA GLU A 396 -3.95 -15.38 22.21
C GLU A 396 -2.52 -15.92 22.32
N LYS A 397 -2.37 -17.15 22.81
CA LYS A 397 -1.06 -17.83 22.90
C LYS A 397 -0.51 -18.08 21.50
N LEU A 398 -1.34 -18.53 20.57
CA LEU A 398 -0.95 -18.78 19.18
C LEU A 398 -0.57 -17.49 18.44
N VAL A 399 -1.30 -16.39 18.69
CA VAL A 399 -0.96 -15.06 18.17
C VAL A 399 0.40 -14.63 18.69
N ALA A 400 0.66 -14.76 19.99
CA ALA A 400 1.95 -14.39 20.59
C ALA A 400 3.13 -15.21 20.01
N ILE A 401 2.93 -16.51 19.77
CA ILE A 401 3.94 -17.37 19.11
C ILE A 401 4.26 -16.85 17.70
N GLN A 402 3.24 -16.50 16.92
CA GLN A 402 3.47 -15.97 15.58
C GLN A 402 4.09 -14.56 15.59
N GLU A 403 3.78 -13.73 16.59
CA GLU A 403 4.45 -12.43 16.77
C GLU A 403 5.95 -12.60 17.09
N ALA A 404 6.32 -13.55 17.95
CA ALA A 404 7.72 -13.87 18.20
C ALA A 404 8.44 -14.40 16.94
N GLU A 405 7.75 -15.19 16.11
CA GLU A 405 8.29 -15.65 14.83
C GLU A 405 8.47 -14.50 13.83
N ILE A 406 7.53 -13.57 13.76
CA ILE A 406 7.64 -12.35 12.95
C ILE A 406 8.87 -11.53 13.40
N ASP A 407 9.08 -11.36 14.70
CA ASP A 407 10.22 -10.64 15.25
C ASP A 407 11.56 -11.32 14.90
N ARG A 408 11.61 -12.66 14.96
CA ARG A 408 12.79 -13.44 14.53
C ARG A 408 13.05 -13.31 13.03
N LEU A 409 12.01 -13.35 12.20
CA LEU A 409 12.12 -13.32 10.75
C LEU A 409 12.47 -11.92 10.23
N LYS A 410 11.84 -10.85 10.77
CA LYS A 410 12.05 -9.48 10.28
C LYS A 410 13.50 -9.03 10.42
N ALA A 411 14.21 -9.50 11.46
CA ALA A 411 15.63 -9.23 11.65
C ALA A 411 16.52 -9.79 10.53
N LYS A 412 16.04 -10.80 9.79
CA LYS A 412 16.77 -11.46 8.69
C LYS A 412 16.45 -10.88 7.32
N VAL A 413 15.40 -10.06 7.20
CA VAL A 413 14.98 -9.42 5.94
C VAL A 413 15.86 -8.20 5.68
N LEU A 414 17.10 -8.48 5.32
CA LEU A 414 18.14 -7.51 4.96
C LEU A 414 18.60 -7.78 3.53
N HIS A 415 18.98 -6.72 2.83
CA HIS A 415 19.75 -6.84 1.59
C HIS A 415 21.21 -7.05 1.94
N ARG A 416 21.84 -8.07 1.36
CA ARG A 416 23.30 -8.24 1.37
C ARG A 416 23.87 -7.54 0.15
N ILE A 417 24.73 -6.55 0.36
CA ILE A 417 25.32 -5.75 -0.72
C ILE A 417 26.81 -6.07 -0.81
N THR A 418 27.25 -6.42 -2.02
CA THR A 418 28.64 -6.67 -2.35
C THR A 418 29.06 -5.78 -3.52
N ILE A 419 30.19 -5.11 -3.37
CA ILE A 419 30.87 -4.38 -4.45
C ILE A 419 32.24 -5.02 -4.61
N GLU A 420 32.47 -5.67 -5.73
CA GLU A 420 33.70 -6.41 -6.01
C GLU A 420 34.35 -5.94 -7.31
N PRO A 421 35.67 -6.08 -7.51
CA PRO A 421 36.31 -5.69 -8.76
C PRO A 421 35.63 -6.35 -9.95
N GLY A 422 35.27 -5.53 -10.95
CA GLY A 422 34.71 -6.02 -12.20
C GLY A 422 35.73 -6.88 -12.95
N ARG A 423 35.24 -7.79 -13.79
CA ARG A 423 36.09 -8.57 -14.69
C ARG A 423 36.66 -7.71 -15.81
#